data_AF-A0AAW6BLP3-F1
#
_entry.id   AF-A0AAW6BLP3-F1
#
_cell.length_a   1.000
_cell.length_b   1.000
_cell.length_c   1.000
_cell.angle_alpha   90.00
_cell.angle_beta   90.00
_cell.angle_gamma   90.00
#
_symmetry.space_group_name_H-M   'P 1'
#
loop_
_entity.id
_entity.type
_entity.pdbx_description
1 polymer ?
#
loop_
_entity_poly.entity_id
_entity_poly.type
_entity_poly.pdbx_seq_one_letter_code
_entity_poly.pdbx_strand_id
1 'polypeptide(L)'
;MNDRNHTFNKIKPFRSCSYENFTSAKLPSQQTRSHCISIRLNDTELSHVDGSRENLNRAVWIRMSALKHLPPKIPEINLTVWKELAKASQNLNNLIQHLDTKSHDSPFTITEIYTVQKRIKVLRDALLSATRSVSDKQ
;
A
#
# COMPACT_ATOMS: atom_id res chain seq x y z
N MET A 1 42.52 26.18 24.25
CA MET A 1 41.29 26.92 23.90
C MET A 1 41.04 26.65 22.43
N ASN A 2 40.30 25.58 22.09
CA ASN A 2 38.89 25.59 21.65
C ASN A 2 38.66 26.63 20.54
N ASP A 3 38.20 26.30 19.32
CA ASP A 3 37.19 25.30 18.96
C ASP A 3 37.41 24.67 17.58
N ARG A 4 37.13 23.36 17.50
CA ARG A 4 37.03 22.59 16.25
C ARG A 4 35.65 22.83 15.65
N ASN A 5 35.57 23.68 14.63
CA ASN A 5 34.33 23.87 13.87
C ASN A 5 34.06 22.65 12.98
N HIS A 6 33.22 21.75 13.48
CA HIS A 6 32.56 20.71 12.69
C HIS A 6 31.78 21.35 11.54
N THR A 7 32.18 21.01 10.31
CA THR A 7 31.38 21.31 9.11
C THR A 7 30.13 20.43 9.16
N PHE A 8 29.05 20.94 9.74
CA PHE A 8 27.73 20.36 9.56
C PHE A 8 27.32 20.57 8.11
N ASN A 9 27.13 19.45 7.41
CA ASN A 9 26.56 19.37 6.07
C ASN A 9 25.38 20.34 5.94
N LYS A 10 25.48 21.25 4.96
CA LYS A 10 24.36 22.07 4.49
C LYS A 10 23.27 21.15 3.95
N ILE A 11 22.34 20.75 4.80
CA ILE A 11 21.07 20.16 4.38
C ILE A 11 20.37 21.25 3.58
N LYS A 12 20.26 21.05 2.26
CA LYS A 12 19.47 21.94 1.40
C LYS A 12 18.04 21.98 1.97
N PRO A 13 17.44 23.16 2.19
CA PRO A 13 16.07 23.21 2.64
C PRO A 13 15.21 22.41 1.67
N PHE A 14 14.39 21.54 2.24
CA PHE A 14 13.38 20.75 1.54
C PHE A 14 12.59 21.70 0.63
N ARG A 15 12.46 21.29 -0.64
CA ARG A 15 11.90 22.05 -1.76
C ARG A 15 10.75 22.96 -1.31
N SER A 16 10.86 24.26 -1.58
CA SER A 16 9.71 25.14 -1.63
C SER A 16 8.69 24.53 -2.59
N CYS A 17 7.51 24.19 -2.09
CA CYS A 17 6.37 23.89 -2.95
C CYS A 17 6.04 25.16 -3.75
N SER A 18 6.59 25.31 -4.94
CA SER A 18 6.07 26.23 -5.93
C SER A 18 4.72 25.66 -6.39
N TYR A 19 3.63 26.37 -6.09
CA TYR A 19 2.33 26.12 -6.71
C TYR A 19 2.45 26.46 -8.19
N GLU A 20 2.94 25.52 -8.99
CA GLU A 20 2.77 25.59 -10.43
C GLU A 20 1.27 25.64 -10.71
N ASN A 21 0.84 26.66 -11.44
CA ASN A 21 -0.54 26.86 -11.82
C ASN A 21 -0.96 25.74 -12.76
N PHE A 22 -1.43 24.62 -12.21
CA PHE A 22 -2.24 23.67 -12.96
C PHE A 22 -3.49 24.41 -13.40
N THR A 23 -3.62 24.68 -14.70
CA THR A 23 -4.88 25.09 -15.32
C THR A 23 -5.91 24.01 -15.04
N SER A 24 -6.62 24.18 -13.92
CA SER A 24 -7.57 23.23 -13.38
C SER A 24 -8.76 23.16 -14.31
N ALA A 25 -8.92 22.02 -15.00
CA ALA A 25 -10.16 21.72 -15.71
C ALA A 25 -11.32 21.86 -14.72
N LYS A 26 -12.25 22.77 -15.03
CA LYS A 26 -13.36 23.14 -14.14
C LYS A 26 -14.20 21.89 -13.87
N LEU A 27 -14.11 21.35 -12.65
CA LEU A 27 -14.96 20.25 -12.21
C LEU A 27 -16.44 20.68 -12.31
N PRO A 28 -17.36 19.77 -12.65
CA PRO A 28 -18.79 20.08 -12.68
C PRO A 28 -19.22 20.64 -11.32
N SER A 29 -20.17 21.59 -11.34
CA SER A 29 -20.60 22.33 -10.13
C SER A 29 -20.98 21.42 -8.97
N GLN A 30 -21.53 20.23 -9.26
CA GLN A 30 -21.93 19.24 -8.26
C GLN A 30 -20.78 18.54 -7.53
N GLN A 31 -19.55 18.56 -8.06
CA GLN A 31 -18.37 17.98 -7.41
C GLN A 31 -17.56 19.02 -6.63
N THR A 32 -17.87 20.31 -6.81
CA THR A 32 -17.17 21.40 -6.13
C THR A 32 -17.67 21.55 -4.70
N ARG A 33 -16.74 21.66 -3.75
CA ARG A 33 -17.07 21.81 -2.33
C ARG A 33 -17.35 23.28 -2.02
N SER A 34 -18.62 23.69 -2.08
CA SER A 34 -19.06 25.08 -1.88
C SER A 34 -19.50 25.43 -0.45
N HIS A 35 -19.89 24.43 0.36
CA HIS A 35 -20.39 24.65 1.72
C HIS A 35 -19.30 24.51 2.77
N CYS A 36 -19.19 25.48 3.67
CA CYS A 36 -18.26 25.49 4.80
C CYS A 36 -18.98 25.11 6.10
N ILE A 37 -18.31 24.32 6.93
CA ILE A 37 -18.78 23.96 8.27
C ILE A 37 -17.68 24.37 9.25
N SER A 38 -18.01 25.21 10.23
CA SER A 38 -17.10 25.61 11.31
C SER A 38 -17.49 24.91 12.60
N ILE A 39 -16.55 24.24 13.25
CA ILE A 39 -16.75 23.45 14.48
C ILE A 39 -15.78 23.97 15.54
N ARG A 40 -16.24 24.11 16.79
CA ARG A 40 -15.39 24.39 17.94
C ARG A 40 -15.23 23.11 18.74
N LEU A 41 -13.99 22.77 19.08
CA LEU A 41 -13.63 21.59 19.87
C LEU A 41 -12.97 22.06 21.17
N ASN A 42 -13.21 21.35 22.26
CA ASN A 42 -12.40 21.49 23.47
C ASN A 42 -11.05 20.74 23.32
N ASP A 43 -10.18 20.83 24.32
CA ASP A 43 -8.84 20.22 24.25
C ASP A 43 -8.87 18.68 24.21
N THR A 44 -9.85 18.05 24.87
CA THR A 44 -9.96 16.58 24.90
C THR A 44 -10.46 16.02 23.58
N GLU A 45 -11.44 16.68 22.97
CA GLU A 45 -11.98 16.40 21.64
C GLU A 45 -10.93 16.62 20.56
N LEU A 46 -10.16 17.71 20.64
CA LEU A 46 -9.08 17.99 19.69
C LEU A 46 -8.00 16.91 19.75
N SER A 47 -7.62 16.48 20.96
CA SER A 47 -6.64 15.40 21.17
C SER A 47 -7.13 14.06 20.58
N HIS A 48 -8.43 13.77 20.71
CA HIS A 48 -9.03 12.58 20.11
C HIS A 48 -8.98 12.60 18.57
N VAL A 49 -9.27 13.75 17.96
CA VAL A 49 -9.18 13.94 16.50
C VAL A 49 -7.74 13.77 16.02
N ASP A 50 -6.77 14.37 16.72
CA ASP A 50 -5.35 14.29 16.35
C ASP A 50 -4.78 12.87 16.51
N GLY A 51 -5.26 12.09 17.48
CA GLY A 51 -4.89 10.67 17.61
C GLY A 51 -5.50 9.78 16.52
N SER A 52 -6.71 10.10 16.06
CA SER A 52 -7.47 9.26 15.12
C SER A 52 -7.16 9.54 13.64
N ARG A 53 -6.59 10.71 13.33
CA ARG A 53 -6.38 11.15 11.93
C ARG A 53 -5.17 10.55 11.22
N GLU A 54 -4.32 9.82 11.94
CA GLU A 54 -3.02 9.35 11.45
C GLU A 54 -2.27 10.51 10.73
N ASN A 55 -2.01 10.38 9.42
CA ASN A 55 -1.31 11.39 8.62
C ASN A 55 -2.24 12.37 7.86
N LEU A 56 -3.55 12.28 8.04
CA LEU A 56 -4.51 13.15 7.33
C LEU A 56 -4.64 14.52 8.00
N ASN A 57 -4.94 15.54 7.20
CA ASN A 57 -5.31 16.86 7.73
C ASN A 57 -6.63 16.76 8.51
N ARG A 58 -6.78 17.51 9.61
CA ARG A 58 -7.97 17.53 10.49
C ARG A 58 -9.27 17.69 9.71
N ALA A 59 -9.35 18.69 8.82
CA ALA A 59 -10.55 18.96 8.03
C ALA A 59 -10.88 17.83 7.04
N VAL A 60 -9.85 17.22 6.44
CA VAL A 60 -10.02 16.08 5.53
C VAL A 60 -10.52 14.87 6.32
N TRP A 61 -9.92 14.58 7.47
CA TRP A 61 -10.31 13.46 8.31
C TRP A 61 -11.75 13.58 8.82
N ILE A 62 -12.15 14.75 9.35
CA ILE A 62 -13.52 15.01 9.83
C ILE A 62 -14.55 14.79 8.71
N ARG A 63 -14.25 15.29 7.50
CA ARG A 63 -15.12 15.08 6.34
C ARG A 63 -15.25 13.58 6.01
N MET A 64 -14.12 12.88 5.94
CA MET A 64 -14.09 11.48 5.54
C MET A 64 -14.71 10.57 6.60
N SER A 65 -14.55 10.90 7.88
CA SER A 65 -15.16 10.17 9.00
C SER A 65 -16.68 10.36 9.02
N ALA A 66 -17.17 11.59 8.84
CA ALA A 66 -18.61 11.88 8.76
C ALA A 66 -19.29 11.15 7.59
N LEU A 67 -18.60 11.05 6.45
CA LEU A 67 -19.11 10.33 5.27
C LEU A 67 -18.83 8.82 5.30
N LYS A 68 -18.22 8.28 6.37
CA LYS A 68 -17.79 6.87 6.49
C LYS A 68 -16.94 6.38 5.29
N HIS A 69 -16.18 7.28 4.68
CA HIS A 69 -15.33 7.00 3.52
C HIS A 69 -13.84 6.88 3.89
N LEU A 70 -13.52 6.75 5.18
CA LEU A 70 -12.13 6.57 5.59
C LEU A 70 -11.53 5.36 4.85
N PRO A 71 -10.32 5.49 4.28
CA PRO A 71 -9.67 4.36 3.64
C PRO A 71 -9.57 3.23 4.67
N PRO A 72 -10.02 2.01 4.33
CA PRO A 72 -9.98 0.91 5.28
C PRO A 72 -8.54 0.65 5.65
N LYS A 73 -8.24 0.67 6.95
CA LYS A 73 -6.92 0.34 7.46
C LYS A 73 -6.67 -1.15 7.17
N ILE A 74 -5.68 -1.43 6.31
CA ILE A 74 -5.28 -2.80 6.02
C ILE A 74 -4.72 -3.39 7.32
N PRO A 75 -5.26 -4.51 7.83
CA PRO A 75 -4.72 -5.18 9.00
C PRO A 75 -3.24 -5.54 8.80
N GLU A 76 -2.42 -5.38 9.84
CA GLU A 76 -0.98 -5.65 9.74
C GLU A 76 -0.66 -7.09 9.31
N ILE A 77 -1.49 -8.04 9.72
CA ILE A 77 -1.39 -9.45 9.30
C ILE A 77 -1.51 -9.61 7.78
N ASN A 78 -2.32 -8.79 7.11
CA ASN A 78 -2.47 -8.88 5.66
C ASN A 78 -1.21 -8.37 4.94
N LEU A 79 -0.51 -7.40 5.54
CA LEU A 79 0.73 -6.86 4.96
C LEU A 79 1.84 -7.91 4.93
N THR A 80 1.99 -8.72 5.99
CA THR A 80 3.00 -9.79 6.03
C THR A 80 2.65 -10.90 5.04
N VAL A 81 1.39 -11.35 5.05
CA VAL A 81 0.89 -12.39 4.14
C VAL A 81 1.05 -11.97 2.67
N TRP A 82 0.72 -10.73 2.32
CA TRP A 82 0.87 -10.24 0.94
C TRP A 82 2.33 -10.13 0.51
N LYS A 83 3.24 -9.75 1.42
CA LYS A 83 4.68 -9.75 1.13
C LYS A 83 5.22 -11.15 0.84
N GLU A 84 4.81 -12.14 1.62
CA GLU A 84 5.20 -13.54 1.41
C GLU A 84 4.65 -14.08 0.09
N LEU A 85 3.39 -13.77 -0.22
CA LEU A 85 2.77 -14.15 -1.48
C LEU A 85 3.47 -13.51 -2.69
N ALA A 86 3.82 -12.22 -2.60
CA ALA A 86 4.56 -11.52 -3.64
C ALA A 86 5.94 -12.16 -3.89
N LYS A 87 6.65 -12.53 -2.81
CA LYS A 87 7.93 -13.24 -2.91
C LYS A 87 7.78 -14.61 -3.61
N ALA A 88 6.74 -15.36 -3.27
CA ALA A 88 6.45 -16.64 -3.92
C ALA A 88 6.14 -16.46 -5.42
N SER A 89 5.36 -15.43 -5.78
CA SER A 89 5.05 -15.08 -7.18
C SER A 89 6.31 -14.70 -7.97
N GLN A 90 7.21 -13.90 -7.39
CA GLN A 90 8.47 -13.53 -8.04
C GLN A 90 9.35 -14.76 -8.30
N ASN A 91 9.48 -15.65 -7.32
CA ASN A 91 10.24 -16.89 -7.48
C ASN A 91 9.69 -17.77 -8.59
N LEU A 92 8.36 -17.83 -8.73
CA LEU A 92 7.70 -18.54 -9.82
C LEU A 92 8.01 -17.88 -11.18
N ASN A 93 7.93 -16.56 -11.26
CA ASN A 93 8.21 -15.82 -12.50
C ASN A 93 9.67 -16.00 -12.95
N ASN A 94 10.62 -15.94 -12.03
CA ASN A 94 12.03 -16.22 -12.32
C ASN A 94 12.24 -17.64 -12.85
N LEU A 95 11.48 -18.61 -12.31
CA LEU A 95 11.53 -19.98 -12.76
C LEU A 95 10.93 -20.15 -14.17
N ILE A 96 9.84 -19.46 -14.50
CA ILE A 96 9.28 -19.44 -15.86
C ILE A 96 10.31 -18.88 -16.84
N GLN A 97 10.90 -17.73 -16.53
CA GLN A 97 11.94 -17.11 -17.35
C GLN A 97 13.14 -18.03 -17.56
N HIS A 98 13.56 -18.74 -16.51
CA HIS A 98 14.65 -19.71 -16.60
C HIS A 98 14.28 -20.91 -17.48
N LEU A 99 13.03 -21.38 -17.44
CA LEU A 99 12.54 -22.44 -18.32
C LEU A 99 12.45 -21.98 -19.78
N ASP A 100 11.96 -20.77 -20.03
CA ASP A 100 11.86 -20.19 -21.38
C ASP A 100 13.24 -19.98 -22.04
N THR A 101 14.30 -19.83 -21.23
CA THR A 101 15.68 -19.67 -21.71
C THR A 101 16.33 -21.02 -22.09
N LYS A 102 15.78 -22.16 -21.64
CA LYS A 102 16.32 -23.50 -21.94
C LYS A 102 15.68 -24.10 -23.20
N SER A 103 16.40 -24.97 -23.91
CA SER A 103 15.86 -25.61 -25.11
C SER A 103 14.72 -26.59 -24.77
N HIS A 104 13.70 -26.61 -25.62
CA HIS A 104 12.43 -27.33 -25.39
C HIS A 104 12.54 -28.87 -25.43
N ASP A 105 13.61 -29.43 -26.01
CA ASP A 105 13.72 -30.87 -26.30
C ASP A 105 14.61 -31.65 -25.32
N SER A 106 15.05 -31.01 -24.24
CA SER A 106 15.85 -31.66 -23.21
C SER A 106 14.96 -32.52 -22.28
N PRO A 107 15.32 -33.78 -21.97
CA PRO A 107 14.62 -34.62 -20.99
C PRO A 107 14.51 -33.98 -19.61
N PHE A 108 15.45 -33.09 -19.28
CA PHE A 108 15.49 -32.34 -18.03
C PHE A 108 14.41 -31.26 -17.97
N THR A 109 14.07 -30.65 -19.12
CA THR A 109 13.02 -29.62 -19.23
C THR A 109 11.64 -30.19 -18.88
N ILE A 110 11.35 -31.44 -19.27
CA ILE A 110 10.06 -32.10 -19.01
C ILE A 110 9.85 -32.37 -17.51
N THR A 111 10.88 -32.84 -16.81
CA THR A 111 10.81 -33.12 -15.37
C THR A 111 10.78 -31.83 -14.54
N GLU A 112 11.51 -30.79 -14.97
CA GLU A 112 11.44 -29.45 -14.39
C GLU A 112 10.01 -28.87 -14.53
N ILE A 113 9.42 -28.91 -15.72
CA ILE A 113 8.04 -28.44 -15.97
C ILE A 113 7.02 -29.19 -15.11
N TYR A 114 7.11 -30.52 -15.03
CA TYR A 114 6.22 -31.32 -14.19
C TYR A 114 6.31 -30.94 -12.71
N THR A 115 7.54 -30.71 -12.21
CA THR A 115 7.78 -30.29 -10.83
C THR A 115 7.10 -28.95 -10.51
N VAL A 116 7.13 -28.04 -11.48
CA VAL A 116 6.55 -26.70 -11.36
C VAL A 116 5.02 -26.78 -11.36
N GLN A 117 4.43 -27.53 -12.30
CA GLN A 117 2.99 -27.78 -12.34
C GLN A 117 2.50 -28.39 -11.02
N LYS A 118 3.24 -29.35 -10.46
CA LYS A 118 2.93 -29.95 -9.15
C LYS A 118 2.94 -28.91 -8.03
N ARG A 119 3.94 -28.05 -7.97
CA ARG A 119 4.03 -26.98 -6.95
C ARG A 119 2.90 -25.95 -7.08
N ILE A 120 2.55 -25.56 -8.31
CA ILE A 120 1.42 -24.65 -8.58
C ILE A 120 0.09 -25.29 -8.13
N LYS A 121 -0.12 -26.56 -8.42
CA LYS A 121 -1.33 -27.28 -8.02
C LYS A 121 -1.47 -27.32 -6.50
N VAL A 122 -0.40 -27.68 -5.79
CA VAL A 122 -0.37 -27.69 -4.31
C VAL A 122 -0.65 -26.29 -3.74
N LEU A 123 -0.05 -25.25 -4.29
CA LEU A 123 -0.31 -23.87 -3.87
C LEU A 123 -1.77 -23.48 -4.09
N ARG A 124 -2.34 -23.79 -5.26
CA ARG A 124 -3.76 -23.52 -5.56
C ARG A 124 -4.67 -24.23 -4.57
N ASP A 125 -4.42 -25.51 -4.30
CA ASP A 125 -5.25 -26.30 -3.37
C ASP A 125 -5.16 -25.75 -1.95
N ALA A 126 -3.96 -25.32 -1.50
CA ALA A 126 -3.77 -24.68 -0.20
C ALA A 126 -4.47 -23.31 -0.09
N LEU A 127 -4.45 -22.50 -1.16
CA LEU A 127 -5.15 -21.21 -1.17
C LEU A 127 -6.66 -21.40 -1.18
N LEU A 128 -7.18 -22.34 -1.97
CA LEU A 128 -8.62 -22.63 -2.03
C LEU A 128 -9.13 -23.20 -0.70
N SER A 129 -8.37 -24.07 -0.04
CA SER A 129 -8.75 -24.59 1.29
C SER A 129 -8.72 -23.49 2.36
N ALA A 130 -7.75 -22.58 2.32
CA ALA A 130 -7.69 -21.43 3.20
C ALA A 130 -8.89 -20.47 2.99
N THR A 131 -9.34 -20.24 1.75
CA THR A 131 -10.51 -19.39 1.50
C THR A 131 -11.82 -20.01 2.02
N ARG A 132 -11.94 -21.34 1.99
CA ARG A 132 -13.15 -22.06 2.42
C ARG A 132 -13.31 -22.04 3.94
N SER A 133 -12.22 -22.18 4.69
CA SER A 133 -12.23 -22.14 6.15
C SER A 133 -12.55 -20.77 6.75
N VAL A 134 -12.36 -19.68 6.00
CA VAL A 134 -12.77 -18.32 6.38
C VAL A 134 -14.28 -18.13 6.22
N SER A 135 -14.90 -18.79 5.22
CA SER A 135 -16.34 -18.72 4.97
C SER A 135 -17.18 -19.48 6.01
N ASP A 136 -16.62 -20.50 6.66
CA ASP A 136 -17.31 -21.29 7.71
C ASP A 136 -17.27 -20.62 9.10
N LYS A 137 -16.59 -19.47 9.24
CA LYS A 137 -16.44 -18.72 10.50
C LYS A 137 -17.23 -17.41 10.55
N GLN A 138 -18.08 -17.15 9.56
CA GLN A 138 -19.06 -16.06 9.54
C GLN A 138 -20.45 -16.62 9.82
#